data_AF-A0A7V3AEF8-F1
#
_entry.id   AF-A0A7V3AEF8-F1
#
_cell.length_a   1.000
_cell.length_b   1.000
_cell.length_c   1.000
_cell.angle_alpha   90.00
_cell.angle_beta   90.00
_cell.angle_gamma   90.00
#
_symmetry.space_group_name_H-M   'P 1'
#
loop_
_entity.id
_entity.type
_entity.pdbx_description
1 polymer ?
#
loop_
_entity_poly.entity_id
_entity_poly.type
_entity_poly.pdbx_seq_one_letter_code
_entity_poly.pdbx_strand_id
1 'polypeptide(L)'
;MNPTSIETDPLHDFGVPFGDLAVGKGFVTPQQVRECLDLQAQRTQQGQTPRLGDLMVELGYLLPHQLEMILKEQKESPISKIRNFEMISRLGEGGMGYVMKARRLSDDRIVALKVLFPKLAADEQYIARFEREAEIGLTLDHPNLV
;
A
#
# COMPACT_ATOMS: atom_id res chain seq x y z
N MET A 1 -8.37 -13.22 -24.14
CA MET A 1 -7.67 -11.99 -23.71
C MET A 1 -7.93 -11.82 -22.23
N ASN A 2 -6.97 -12.20 -21.39
CA ASN A 2 -7.02 -11.98 -19.95
C ASN A 2 -5.96 -10.92 -19.65
N PRO A 3 -6.27 -9.80 -18.98
CA PRO A 3 -5.23 -8.92 -18.48
C PRO A 3 -4.55 -9.65 -17.31
N THR A 4 -3.33 -10.11 -17.58
CA THR A 4 -2.47 -10.82 -16.64
C THR A 4 -2.27 -9.98 -15.39
N SER A 5 -2.59 -10.61 -14.25
CA SER A 5 -2.31 -10.18 -12.89
C SER A 5 -0.94 -9.51 -12.79
N ILE A 6 -0.93 -8.29 -12.29
CA ILE A 6 0.28 -7.68 -11.73
C ILE A 6 0.50 -8.45 -10.42
N GLU A 7 1.28 -9.53 -10.47
CA GLU A 7 1.81 -10.19 -9.28
C GLU A 7 2.82 -9.23 -8.64
N THR A 8 2.32 -8.42 -7.72
CA THR A 8 3.14 -7.60 -6.81
C THR A 8 3.83 -8.53 -5.81
N ASP A 9 5.13 -8.29 -5.60
CA ASP A 9 6.00 -8.98 -4.64
C ASP A 9 5.28 -9.23 -3.29
N PRO A 10 5.13 -10.51 -2.85
CA PRO A 10 4.30 -10.87 -1.70
C PRO A 10 4.78 -10.32 -0.34
N LEU A 11 5.93 -9.63 -0.29
CA LEU A 11 6.49 -9.09 0.95
C LEU A 11 6.57 -7.55 1.01
N HIS A 12 6.08 -6.81 0.01
CA HIS A 12 6.38 -5.37 -0.14
C HIS A 12 5.22 -4.38 -0.19
N ASP A 13 3.99 -4.76 0.16
CA ASP A 13 2.80 -3.89 -0.07
C ASP A 13 2.04 -3.44 1.19
N PHE A 14 2.66 -3.52 2.38
CA PHE A 14 1.94 -3.34 3.66
C PHE A 14 2.11 -1.96 4.30
N GLY A 15 2.53 -0.95 3.51
CA GLY A 15 2.73 0.43 3.93
C GLY A 15 2.54 1.41 2.77
N VAL A 16 2.79 2.70 3.01
CA VAL A 16 2.84 3.70 1.92
C VAL A 16 3.81 3.21 0.84
N PRO A 17 3.45 3.21 -0.46
CA PRO A 17 4.32 2.74 -1.52
C PRO A 17 5.70 3.38 -1.42
N PHE A 18 6.75 2.59 -1.62
CA PHE A 18 8.13 3.06 -1.48
C PHE A 18 8.39 4.33 -2.32
N GLY A 19 7.88 4.35 -3.55
CA GLY A 19 7.99 5.50 -4.45
C GLY A 19 7.33 6.76 -3.89
N ASP A 20 6.16 6.63 -3.24
CA ASP A 20 5.45 7.75 -2.64
C ASP A 20 6.21 8.31 -1.43
N LEU A 21 6.82 7.44 -0.61
CA LEU A 21 7.69 7.85 0.49
C LEU A 21 8.94 8.57 -0.01
N ALA A 22 9.56 8.06 -1.08
CA ALA A 22 10.74 8.66 -1.68
C ALA A 22 10.45 10.06 -2.25
N VAL A 23 9.29 10.24 -2.89
CA VAL A 23 8.80 11.54 -3.38
C VAL A 23 8.43 12.47 -2.22
N GLY A 24 7.71 11.97 -1.22
CA GLY A 24 7.29 12.76 -0.05
C GLY A 24 8.47 13.31 0.75
N LYS A 25 9.61 12.63 0.74
CA LYS A 25 10.88 13.09 1.34
C LYS A 25 11.70 14.02 0.45
N GLY A 26 11.29 14.20 -0.81
CA GLY A 26 12.03 15.00 -1.79
C GLY A 26 13.33 14.35 -2.26
N PHE A 27 13.52 13.04 -2.05
CA PHE A 27 14.72 12.34 -2.49
C PHE A 27 14.68 12.02 -3.98
N VAL A 28 13.48 11.79 -4.52
CA VAL A 28 13.24 11.55 -5.95
C VAL A 28 12.01 12.32 -6.42
N THR A 29 11.88 12.49 -7.73
CA THR A 29 10.70 13.07 -8.39
C THR A 29 9.72 11.97 -8.81
N PRO A 30 8.42 12.29 -9.00
CA PRO A 30 7.45 11.34 -9.55
C PRO A 30 7.87 10.77 -10.91
N GLN A 31 8.60 11.55 -11.71
CA GLN A 31 9.11 11.09 -13.00
C GLN A 31 10.20 10.04 -12.85
N GLN A 32 11.15 10.25 -11.93
CA GLN A 32 12.17 9.26 -11.60
C GLN A 32 11.56 7.95 -11.05
N VAL A 33 10.49 8.05 -10.26
CA VAL A 33 9.75 6.85 -9.79
C VAL A 33 9.15 6.08 -10.96
N ARG A 34 8.48 6.76 -11.90
CA ARG A 34 7.88 6.12 -13.09
C ARG A 34 8.94 5.42 -13.93
N GLU A 35 10.07 6.07 -14.18
CA GLU A 35 11.19 5.48 -14.92
C GLU A 35 11.72 4.19 -14.26
N CYS A 36 11.85 4.19 -12.92
CA CYS A 36 12.27 3.00 -12.17
C CYS A 36 11.22 1.88 -12.23
N LEU A 37 9.92 2.22 -12.18
CA LEU A 37 8.82 1.25 -12.30
C LEU A 37 8.78 0.61 -13.70
N ASP A 38 8.98 1.40 -14.75
CA ASP A 38 9.05 0.91 -16.12
C ASP A 38 10.23 -0.06 -16.29
N LEU A 39 11.39 0.29 -15.73
CA LEU A 39 12.57 -0.59 -15.73
C LEU A 39 12.34 -1.87 -14.90
N GLN A 40 11.68 -1.75 -13.75
CA GLN A 40 11.32 -2.89 -12.91
C GLN A 40 10.41 -3.86 -13.67
N ALA A 41 9.41 -3.35 -14.39
CA ALA A 41 8.49 -4.15 -15.20
C ALA A 41 9.24 -4.86 -16.34
N GLN A 42 10.15 -4.18 -17.03
CA GLN A 42 10.97 -4.77 -18.10
C GLN A 42 11.86 -5.92 -17.58
N ARG A 43 12.55 -5.72 -16.45
CA ARG A 43 13.42 -6.75 -15.85
C ARG A 43 12.60 -7.94 -15.32
N THR A 44 11.40 -7.68 -14.81
CA THR A 44 10.44 -8.73 -14.42
C THR A 44 10.03 -9.60 -15.59
N GLN A 45 9.79 -9.01 -16.76
CA GLN A 45 9.51 -9.77 -17.99
C GLN A 45 10.72 -10.62 -18.46
N GLN A 46 11.93 -10.24 -18.07
CA GLN A 46 13.16 -11.00 -18.32
C GLN A 46 13.46 -12.05 -17.23
N GLY A 47 12.52 -12.30 -16.31
CA GLY A 47 12.67 -13.26 -15.22
C GLY A 47 13.53 -12.79 -14.05
N GLN A 48 13.86 -11.49 -14.00
CA GLN A 48 14.55 -10.88 -12.86
C GLN A 48 13.53 -10.25 -11.91
N THR A 49 13.79 -10.24 -10.61
CA THR A 49 12.88 -9.60 -9.63
C THR A 49 13.58 -8.43 -8.92
N PRO A 50 13.96 -7.35 -9.63
CA PRO A 50 14.64 -6.23 -9.00
C PRO A 50 13.68 -5.47 -8.09
N ARG A 51 14.19 -4.96 -6.96
CA ARG A 51 13.40 -4.10 -6.07
C ARG A 51 13.48 -2.66 -6.55
N LEU A 52 12.38 -1.93 -6.43
CA LEU A 52 12.30 -0.53 -6.85
C LEU A 52 13.36 0.34 -6.18
N GLY A 53 13.60 0.15 -4.88
CA GLY A 53 14.62 0.88 -4.14
C GLY A 53 16.04 0.59 -4.62
N ASP A 54 16.34 -0.66 -4.99
CA ASP A 54 17.65 -1.04 -5.51
C ASP A 54 17.90 -0.40 -6.89
N LEU A 55 16.87 -0.36 -7.75
CA LEU A 55 16.93 0.32 -9.04
C LEU A 55 17.16 1.83 -8.91
N MET A 56 16.51 2.47 -7.94
CA MET A 56 16.71 3.90 -7.67
C MET A 56 18.14 4.21 -7.21
N VAL A 57 18.79 3.30 -6.48
CA VAL A 57 20.21 3.42 -6.11
C VAL A 57 21.10 3.16 -7.31
N GLU A 58 20.81 2.11 -8.11
CA GLU A 58 21.55 1.77 -9.32
C GLU A 58 21.57 2.92 -10.34
N LEU A 59 20.43 3.60 -10.52
CA LEU A 59 20.27 4.75 -11.42
C LEU A 59 20.79 6.07 -10.82
N GLY A 60 21.27 6.06 -9.56
CA GLY A 60 21.80 7.23 -8.88
C GLY A 60 20.75 8.25 -8.43
N TYR A 61 19.47 7.87 -8.38
CA TYR A 61 18.39 8.72 -7.85
C TYR A 61 18.33 8.70 -6.33
N LEU A 62 18.75 7.59 -5.71
CA LEU A 62 18.87 7.46 -4.26
C LEU A 62 20.30 7.13 -3.86
N LEU A 63 20.72 7.68 -2.73
CA LEU A 63 21.88 7.22 -1.99
C LEU A 63 21.51 6.00 -1.13
N PRO A 64 22.45 5.07 -0.86
CA PRO A 64 22.17 3.89 -0.02
C PRO A 64 21.56 4.23 1.34
N HIS A 65 22.02 5.31 1.99
CA HIS A 65 21.45 5.74 3.27
C HIS A 65 20.00 6.25 3.13
N GLN A 66 19.60 6.81 1.98
CA GLN A 66 18.23 7.26 1.74
C GLN A 66 17.29 6.07 1.55
N LEU A 67 17.77 5.03 0.86
CA LEU A 67 17.08 3.75 0.76
C LEU A 67 16.81 3.17 2.15
N GLU A 68 17.82 3.10 3.02
CA GLU A 68 17.68 2.61 4.39
C GLU A 68 16.66 3.43 5.20
N MET A 69 16.68 4.76 5.09
CA MET A 69 15.72 5.65 5.75
C MET A 69 14.28 5.38 5.30
N ILE A 70 14.05 5.23 3.99
CA ILE A 70 12.70 4.95 3.46
C ILE A 70 12.23 3.57 3.92
N LEU A 71 13.09 2.54 3.85
CA LEU A 71 12.74 1.18 4.27
C LEU A 71 12.38 1.12 5.75
N LYS A 72 13.07 1.87 6.60
CA LYS A 72 12.75 1.96 8.03
C LYS A 72 11.35 2.54 8.24
N GLU A 73 11.03 3.64 7.56
CA GLU A 73 9.72 4.30 7.67
C GLU A 73 8.58 3.45 7.10
N GLN A 74 8.82 2.77 5.98
CA GLN A 74 7.86 1.85 5.37
C GLN A 74 7.49 0.72 6.34
N LYS A 75 8.46 0.16 7.06
CA LYS A 75 8.24 -0.87 8.09
C LYS A 75 7.52 -0.34 9.32
N GLU A 76 7.72 0.93 9.66
CA GLU A 76 7.11 1.55 10.83
C GLU A 76 5.67 2.06 10.59
N SER A 77 5.17 1.99 9.35
CA SER A 77 3.83 2.42 8.96
C SER A 77 2.73 1.81 9.84
N PRO A 78 1.71 2.58 10.29
CA PRO A 78 0.60 2.06 11.08
C PRO A 78 -0.17 0.92 10.38
N ILE A 79 -0.20 0.93 9.05
CA ILE A 79 -0.89 -0.05 8.21
C ILE A 79 -0.24 -1.45 8.36
N SER A 80 1.08 -1.53 8.49
CA SER A 80 1.79 -2.81 8.66
C SER A 80 1.61 -3.40 10.07
N LYS A 81 1.05 -2.64 11.02
CA LYS A 81 0.95 -2.98 12.45
C LYS A 81 -0.46 -3.38 12.90
N ILE A 82 -1.43 -3.50 12.00
CA ILE A 82 -2.80 -3.90 12.38
C ILE A 82 -2.77 -5.36 12.86
N ARG A 83 -2.85 -5.56 14.18
CA ARG A 83 -2.79 -6.90 14.81
C ARG A 83 -3.91 -7.80 14.29
N ASN A 84 -3.61 -9.10 14.14
CA ASN A 84 -4.51 -10.14 13.62
C ASN A 84 -4.87 -10.05 12.13
N PHE A 85 -4.25 -9.12 11.39
CA PHE A 85 -4.39 -9.05 9.95
C PHE A 85 -3.01 -9.09 9.31
N GLU A 86 -2.86 -9.93 8.30
CA GLU A 86 -1.76 -9.86 7.36
C GLU A 86 -2.28 -9.12 6.13
N MET A 87 -1.76 -7.93 5.92
CA MET A 87 -2.07 -7.17 4.71
C MET A 87 -1.62 -8.01 3.49
N ILE A 88 -2.29 -7.91 2.34
CA ILE A 88 -1.96 -8.67 1.12
C ILE A 88 -1.64 -7.71 -0.03
N SER A 89 -2.52 -6.75 -0.27
CA SER A 89 -2.30 -5.77 -1.32
C SER A 89 -3.22 -4.57 -1.14
N ARG A 90 -2.90 -3.47 -1.81
CA ARG A 90 -3.82 -2.34 -1.90
C ARG A 90 -4.92 -2.59 -2.94
N LEU A 91 -6.17 -2.34 -2.57
CA LEU A 91 -7.34 -2.44 -3.45
C LEU A 91 -7.77 -1.09 -4.03
N GLY A 92 -7.53 0.02 -3.31
CA GLY A 92 -7.90 1.35 -3.80
C GLY A 92 -7.49 2.52 -2.92
N GLU A 93 -7.69 3.74 -3.43
CA GLU A 93 -7.66 5.01 -2.70
C GLU A 93 -9.00 5.71 -2.83
N GLY A 94 -9.44 6.35 -1.76
CA GLY A 94 -10.52 7.34 -1.82
C GLY A 94 -10.15 8.58 -1.00
N GLY A 95 -11.04 9.58 -0.98
CA GLY A 95 -10.79 10.83 -0.26
C GLY A 95 -10.55 10.67 1.24
N MET A 96 -10.99 9.55 1.83
CA MET A 96 -10.87 9.28 3.27
C MET A 96 -9.69 8.38 3.66
N GLY A 97 -9.08 7.67 2.70
CA GLY A 97 -8.07 6.68 3.03
C GLY A 97 -7.82 5.61 1.97
N TYR A 98 -7.17 4.54 2.40
CA TYR A 98 -6.84 3.38 1.58
C TYR A 98 -7.83 2.25 1.82
N VAL A 99 -8.14 1.47 0.77
CA VAL A 99 -8.79 0.17 0.90
C VAL A 99 -7.75 -0.90 0.61
N MET A 100 -7.62 -1.88 1.50
CA MET A 100 -6.59 -2.90 1.43
C MET A 100 -7.17 -4.29 1.54
N LYS A 101 -6.64 -5.22 0.74
CA LYS A 101 -6.87 -6.65 0.88
C LYS A 101 -6.01 -7.13 2.05
N ALA A 102 -6.61 -7.87 2.97
CA ALA A 102 -5.90 -8.48 4.08
C ALA A 102 -6.44 -9.89 4.37
N ARG A 103 -5.60 -10.73 4.96
CA ARG A 103 -5.94 -12.01 5.54
C ARG A 103 -6.13 -11.83 7.03
N ARG A 104 -7.33 -12.13 7.54
CA ARG A 104 -7.57 -12.15 8.97
C ARG A 104 -7.00 -13.45 9.55
N LEU A 105 -5.98 -13.33 10.39
CA LEU A 105 -5.23 -14.47 10.94
C LEU A 105 -6.04 -15.36 11.88
N SER A 106 -7.16 -14.86 12.42
CA SER A 106 -8.01 -15.64 13.32
C SER A 106 -8.76 -16.78 12.64
N ASP A 107 -9.08 -16.63 11.35
CA ASP A 107 -9.90 -17.59 10.59
C ASP A 107 -9.53 -17.70 9.10
N ASP A 108 -8.34 -17.20 8.73
CA ASP A 108 -7.75 -17.25 7.38
C ASP A 108 -8.62 -16.60 6.27
N ARG A 109 -9.59 -15.76 6.64
CA ARG A 109 -10.50 -15.11 5.67
C ARG A 109 -9.85 -13.90 5.01
N ILE A 110 -10.06 -13.77 3.69
CA ILE A 110 -9.72 -12.57 2.93
C ILE A 110 -10.78 -11.49 3.18
N VAL A 111 -10.34 -10.30 3.59
CA VAL A 111 -11.18 -9.16 3.91
C VAL A 111 -10.67 -7.89 3.22
N ALA A 112 -11.55 -6.90 3.07
CA ALA A 112 -11.17 -5.53 2.73
C ALA A 112 -11.10 -4.68 4.00
N LEU A 113 -9.97 -4.03 4.24
CA LEU A 113 -9.74 -3.09 5.34
C LEU A 113 -9.70 -1.66 4.79
N LYS A 114 -10.63 -0.81 5.24
CA LYS A 114 -10.60 0.64 4.97
C LYS A 114 -9.78 1.32 6.07
N VAL A 115 -8.62 1.86 5.70
CA VAL A 115 -7.70 2.53 6.62
C VAL A 115 -7.74 4.03 6.36
N LEU A 116 -8.09 4.82 7.38
CA LEU A 116 -8.18 6.28 7.28
C LEU A 116 -6.80 6.95 7.21
N PHE A 117 -6.71 8.06 6.49
CA PHE A 117 -5.49 8.89 6.54
C PHE A 117 -5.28 9.45 7.95
N PRO A 118 -4.02 9.55 8.44
CA PRO A 118 -3.73 10.06 9.79
C PRO A 118 -4.34 11.44 10.08
N LYS A 119 -4.35 12.33 9.07
CA LYS A 119 -4.95 13.67 9.16
C LYS A 119 -6.47 13.67 9.39
N LEU A 120 -7.16 12.63 8.95
CA LEU A 120 -8.62 12.47 9.11
C LEU A 120 -8.96 11.69 10.38
N ALA A 121 -8.06 10.81 10.83
CA ALA A 121 -8.17 10.13 12.11
C ALA A 121 -8.00 11.07 13.32
N ALA A 122 -7.61 12.33 13.10
CA ALA A 122 -7.57 13.37 14.13
C ALA A 122 -8.85 14.23 14.17
N ASP A 123 -9.77 14.06 13.23
CA ASP A 123 -11.01 14.83 13.13
C ASP A 123 -12.21 13.96 13.59
N GLU A 124 -12.77 14.33 14.74
CA GLU A 124 -13.89 13.62 15.36
C GLU A 124 -15.12 13.52 14.45
N GLN A 125 -15.36 14.48 13.55
CA GLN A 125 -16.49 14.42 12.62
C GLN A 125 -16.30 13.33 11.55
N TYR A 126 -15.07 13.11 11.10
CA TYR A 126 -14.77 12.03 10.16
C TYR A 126 -14.81 10.66 10.83
N ILE A 127 -14.34 10.56 12.07
CA ILE A 127 -14.47 9.32 12.86
C ILE A 127 -15.95 8.97 13.03
N ALA A 128 -16.78 9.92 13.46
CA ALA A 128 -18.20 9.67 13.69
C ALA A 128 -18.94 9.25 12.40
N ARG A 129 -18.56 9.78 11.24
CA ARG A 129 -19.09 9.35 9.94
C ARG A 129 -18.61 7.95 9.57
N PHE A 130 -17.34 7.66 9.80
CA PHE A 130 -16.75 6.35 9.52
C PHE A 130 -17.38 5.25 10.39
N GLU A 131 -17.58 5.51 11.68
CA GLU A 131 -18.27 4.60 12.59
C GLU A 131 -19.71 4.34 12.14
N ARG A 132 -20.44 5.40 11.76
CA ARG A 132 -21.81 5.28 11.25
C ARG A 132 -21.89 4.46 9.96
N GLU A 133 -20.95 4.64 9.03
CA GLU A 133 -20.85 3.81 7.82
C GLU A 133 -20.62 2.33 8.18
N ALA A 134 -19.75 2.06 9.16
CA ALA A 134 -19.47 0.70 9.61
C ALA A 134 -20.70 0.05 10.28
N GLU A 135 -21.42 0.77 11.14
CA GLU A 135 -22.65 0.27 11.79
C GLU A 135 -23.75 -0.04 10.77
N ILE A 136 -23.94 0.82 9.77
CA ILE A 136 -24.90 0.59 8.69
C ILE A 136 -24.46 -0.62 7.84
N GLY A 137 -23.18 -0.76 7.52
CA GLY A 137 -22.65 -1.91 6.80
C GLY A 137 -22.88 -3.24 7.53
N LEU A 138 -22.77 -3.25 8.86
CA LEU A 138 -23.00 -4.45 9.69
C LEU A 138 -24.47 -4.88 9.74
N THR A 139 -25.41 -3.97 9.46
CA THR A 139 -26.86 -4.26 9.51
C THR A 139 -27.44 -4.61 8.14
N LEU A 140 -26.67 -4.49 7.07
CA LEU A 140 -27.06 -4.83 5.71
C LEU A 140 -26.59 -6.25 5.35
N ASP A 141 -27.47 -7.24 5.54
CA ASP A 141 -27.26 -8.61 5.06
C ASP A 141 -28.21 -8.87 3.87
N HIS A 142 -27.69 -8.70 2.66
CA HIS A 142 -28.41 -9.00 1.42
C HIS A 142 -27.44 -9.63 0.41
N PRO A 143 -27.81 -10.69 -0.32
CA PRO A 143 -26.92 -11.41 -1.24
C PRO A 143 -26.32 -10.60 -2.40
N ASN A 144 -26.75 -9.35 -2.58
CA ASN A 144 -26.26 -8.41 -3.60
C ASN A 144 -25.56 -7.17 -3.00
N LEU A 145 -25.35 -7.15 -1.68
CA LEU A 145 -24.56 -6.13 -0.97
C LEU A 145 -23.19 -6.74 -0.65
N VAL A 146 -22.14 -5.95 -0.89
CA VAL A 146 -20.72 -6.35 -0.78
C VAL A 146 -20.03 -5.53 0.30
#